data_AF-A0A1V9XUB4-F1
#
_entry.id   AF-A0A1V9XUB4-F1
#
_cell.length_a   1.000
_cell.length_b   1.000
_cell.length_c   1.000
_cell.angle_alpha   90.00
_cell.angle_beta   90.00
_cell.angle_gamma   90.00
#
_symmetry.space_group_name_H-M   'P 1'
#
loop_
_entity.id
_entity.type
_entity.pdbx_description
1 polymer ?
#
loop_
_entity_poly.entity_id
_entity_poly.type
_entity_poly.pdbx_seq_one_letter_code
_entity_poly.pdbx_strand_id
1 'polypeptide(L)'
;MTSLTPETTAIYAFRCPDLHAKLPFLTSAQMQRLEEFFAEDKNPQIADVIIIAAELGLPVQAVRIWFDNRLSQWRESQGLPPNWKLLNHS
;
A
#
# COMPACT_ATOMS: atom_id res chain seq x y z
N MET A 1 21.02 -3.57 -23.44
CA MET A 1 19.60 -3.24 -23.15
C MET A 1 19.08 -4.28 -22.18
N THR A 2 19.28 -4.06 -20.87
CA THR A 2 18.79 -4.95 -19.81
C THR A 2 17.61 -4.25 -19.14
N SER A 3 16.43 -4.81 -19.34
CA SER A 3 15.17 -4.37 -18.77
C SER A 3 15.23 -4.46 -17.24
N LEU A 4 15.05 -3.33 -16.54
CA LEU A 4 14.92 -3.31 -15.09
C LEU A 4 13.57 -3.91 -14.70
N THR A 5 13.56 -5.05 -14.03
CA THR A 5 12.35 -5.77 -13.60
C THR A 5 11.79 -5.21 -12.28
N PRO A 6 10.48 -5.34 -11.98
CA PRO A 6 9.84 -4.76 -10.80
C PRO A 6 10.38 -5.25 -9.44
N GLU A 7 11.02 -6.42 -9.37
CA GLU A 7 11.72 -6.88 -8.17
C GLU A 7 13.01 -6.07 -7.88
N THR A 8 13.61 -5.46 -8.90
CA THR A 8 14.75 -4.55 -8.74
C THR A 8 14.33 -3.28 -7.98
N THR A 9 13.13 -2.76 -8.22
CA THR A 9 12.61 -1.54 -7.57
C THR A 9 12.46 -1.69 -6.05
N ALA A 10 12.10 -2.87 -5.55
CA ALA A 10 11.98 -3.13 -4.12
C ALA A 10 13.33 -3.15 -3.39
N ILE A 11 14.40 -3.62 -4.05
CA ILE A 11 15.77 -3.60 -3.52
C ILE A 11 16.30 -2.15 -3.46
N TYR A 12 15.93 -1.29 -4.42
CA TYR A 12 16.36 0.11 -4.46
C TYR A 12 15.76 0.98 -3.33
N ALA A 13 14.55 0.69 -2.87
CA ALA A 13 13.89 1.43 -1.79
C ALA A 13 14.58 1.29 -0.42
N PHE A 14 15.30 0.21 -0.20
CA PHE A 14 15.99 -0.05 1.07
C PHE A 14 17.30 0.75 1.25
N ARG A 15 17.85 1.35 0.18
CA ARG A 15 19.20 1.95 0.21
C ARG A 15 19.22 3.49 0.14
N CYS A 16 18.10 4.14 -0.18
CA CYS A 16 17.99 5.60 -0.29
C CYS A 16 16.70 6.12 0.38
N PRO A 17 16.77 6.74 1.57
CA PRO A 17 15.59 7.18 2.34
C PRO A 17 14.75 8.27 1.65
N ASP A 18 15.30 9.01 0.68
CA ASP A 18 14.57 10.01 -0.12
C ASP A 18 13.54 9.41 -1.11
N LEU A 19 13.53 8.08 -1.31
CA LEU A 19 12.56 7.42 -2.18
C LEU A 19 11.15 7.32 -1.54
N HIS A 20 11.06 7.50 -0.22
CA HIS A 20 9.80 7.51 0.54
C HIS A 20 8.87 8.67 0.13
N ALA A 21 9.41 9.76 -0.43
CA ALA A 21 8.64 10.90 -0.94
C ALA A 21 8.06 10.68 -2.35
N LYS A 22 8.38 9.55 -3.01
CA LYS A 22 7.88 9.14 -4.32
C LYS A 22 7.47 7.66 -4.28
N LEU A 23 6.20 7.36 -4.01
CA LEU A 23 5.53 6.24 -4.68
C LEU A 23 4.67 6.81 -5.81
N PRO A 24 5.20 7.00 -7.03
CA PRO A 24 4.50 7.73 -8.09
C PRO A 24 4.02 6.82 -9.22
N PHE A 25 3.37 5.66 -8.96
CA PHE A 25 2.95 4.79 -10.08
C PHE A 25 1.64 3.99 -9.89
N LEU A 26 0.79 4.28 -8.89
CA LEU A 26 -0.58 3.76 -8.95
C LEU A 26 -1.32 4.52 -10.05
N THR A 27 -1.74 3.81 -11.10
CA THR A 27 -2.64 4.38 -12.12
C THR A 27 -3.98 4.75 -11.48
N SER A 28 -4.71 5.69 -12.08
CA SER A 28 -6.05 6.04 -11.60
C SER A 28 -6.99 4.82 -11.50
N ALA A 29 -6.84 3.86 -12.41
CA ALA A 29 -7.58 2.60 -12.38
C ALA A 29 -7.20 1.73 -11.17
N GLN A 30 -5.90 1.60 -10.86
CA GLN A 30 -5.44 0.86 -9.68
C GLN A 30 -5.89 1.53 -8.39
N MET A 31 -5.84 2.87 -8.30
CA MET A 31 -6.37 3.60 -7.15
C MET A 31 -7.86 3.38 -6.98
N GLN A 32 -8.63 3.51 -8.06
CA GLN A 32 -10.08 3.30 -8.02
C GLN A 32 -10.42 1.90 -7.52
N ARG A 33 -9.75 0.86 -8.05
CA ARG A 33 -10.00 -0.52 -7.61
C ARG A 33 -9.59 -0.75 -6.15
N LEU A 34 -8.49 -0.16 -5.69
CA LEU A 34 -8.10 -0.22 -4.28
C LEU A 34 -9.15 0.42 -3.36
N GLU A 35 -9.73 1.55 -3.75
CA GLU A 35 -10.83 2.19 -3.01
C GLU A 35 -12.11 1.33 -3.01
N GLU A 36 -12.43 0.66 -4.13
CA GLU A 36 -13.55 -0.29 -4.21
C GLU A 36 -13.37 -1.45 -3.21
N PHE A 37 -12.19 -2.09 -3.22
CA PHE A 37 -11.88 -3.15 -2.25
C PHE A 37 -11.92 -2.63 -0.79
N PHE A 38 -11.42 -1.41 -0.54
CA PHE A 38 -11.45 -0.81 0.79
C PHE A 38 -12.87 -0.47 1.28
N ALA A 39 -13.78 -0.15 0.36
CA ALA A 39 -15.16 0.10 0.71
C ALA A 39 -15.83 -1.17 1.26
N GLU A 40 -15.54 -2.32 0.64
CA GLU A 40 -16.02 -3.66 1.03
C GLU A 40 -15.39 -4.14 2.34
N ASP A 41 -14.06 -4.14 2.42
CA ASP A 41 -13.30 -4.52 3.61
C ASP A 41 -12.17 -3.54 3.90
N LYS A 42 -12.25 -2.90 5.07
CA LYS A 42 -11.29 -1.88 5.51
C LYS A 42 -10.03 -2.50 6.15
N ASN A 43 -10.06 -3.79 6.46
CA ASN A 43 -8.96 -4.53 7.08
C ASN A 43 -8.86 -5.97 6.52
N PRO A 44 -8.55 -6.10 5.21
CA PRO A 44 -8.47 -7.39 4.53
C PRO A 44 -7.43 -8.30 5.17
N GLN A 45 -7.71 -9.61 5.14
CA GLN A 45 -6.72 -10.60 5.57
C GLN A 45 -5.60 -10.71 4.54
N ILE A 46 -4.46 -11.29 4.96
CA ILE A 46 -3.29 -11.42 4.07
C ILE A 46 -3.60 -12.18 2.77
N ALA A 47 -4.53 -13.15 2.82
CA ALA A 47 -4.98 -13.88 1.64
C ALA A 47 -5.65 -12.94 0.63
N ASP A 48 -6.54 -12.07 1.09
CA ASP A 48 -7.26 -11.10 0.25
C ASP A 48 -6.30 -10.05 -0.33
N VAL A 49 -5.34 -9.58 0.49
CA VAL A 49 -4.28 -8.66 0.03
C VAL A 49 -3.44 -9.27 -1.10
N ILE A 50 -3.14 -10.57 -1.04
CA ILE A 50 -2.42 -11.29 -2.11
C ILE A 50 -3.26 -11.35 -3.39
N ILE A 51 -4.56 -11.62 -3.26
CA ILE A 51 -5.50 -11.68 -4.39
C ILE A 51 -5.59 -10.30 -5.06
N ILE A 52 -5.81 -9.23 -4.29
CA ILE A 52 -5.90 -7.85 -4.78
C ILE A 52 -4.59 -7.44 -5.47
N ALA A 53 -3.44 -7.78 -4.88
CA ALA A 53 -2.13 -7.50 -5.46
C ALA A 53 -1.93 -8.18 -6.83
N ALA A 54 -2.34 -9.45 -6.94
CA ALA A 54 -2.30 -10.18 -8.20
C ALA A 54 -3.24 -9.56 -9.24
N GLU A 55 -4.47 -9.19 -8.87
CA GLU A 55 -5.46 -8.59 -9.76
C GLU A 55 -5.00 -7.24 -10.32
N LEU A 56 -4.35 -6.43 -9.49
CA LEU A 56 -3.91 -5.08 -9.86
C LEU A 56 -2.48 -5.03 -10.44
N GLY A 57 -1.79 -6.17 -10.50
CA GLY A 57 -0.39 -6.25 -10.92
C GLY A 57 0.55 -5.47 -9.99
N LEU A 58 0.23 -5.43 -8.70
CA LEU A 58 0.96 -4.68 -7.68
C LEU A 58 1.74 -5.62 -6.76
N PRO A 59 2.84 -5.15 -6.15
CA PRO A 59 3.48 -5.88 -5.06
C PRO A 59 2.53 -5.99 -3.84
N VAL A 60 2.48 -7.17 -3.21
CA VAL A 60 1.68 -7.41 -1.99
C VAL A 60 1.97 -6.38 -0.89
N GLN A 61 3.25 -6.01 -0.71
CA GLN A 61 3.65 -4.99 0.25
C GLN A 61 3.12 -3.59 -0.10
N ALA A 62 3.04 -3.25 -1.39
CA ALA A 62 2.49 -1.97 -1.81
C ALA A 62 0.99 -1.87 -1.51
N VAL A 63 0.24 -2.94 -1.76
CA VAL A 63 -1.19 -3.03 -1.40
C VAL A 63 -1.36 -2.94 0.11
N ARG A 64 -0.56 -3.66 0.90
CA ARG A 64 -0.62 -3.60 2.37
C ARG A 64 -0.38 -2.20 2.92
N ILE A 65 0.71 -1.54 2.49
CA ILE A 65 1.02 -0.15 2.88
C ILE A 65 -0.11 0.80 2.49
N TRP A 66 -0.70 0.61 1.31
CA TRP A 66 -1.84 1.41 0.86
C TRP A 66 -3.04 1.23 1.80
N PHE A 67 -3.41 0.00 2.16
CA PHE A 67 -4.52 -0.28 3.08
C PHE A 67 -4.26 0.29 4.48
N ASP A 68 -3.04 0.15 5.00
CA ASP A 68 -2.66 0.68 6.32
C ASP A 68 -2.80 2.22 6.36
N ASN A 69 -2.28 2.90 5.32
CA ASN A 69 -2.37 4.35 5.19
C ASN A 69 -3.81 4.82 5.00
N ARG A 70 -4.58 4.12 4.16
CA ARG A 70 -5.97 4.45 3.88
C ARG A 70 -6.84 4.27 5.12
N LEU A 71 -6.62 3.20 5.88
CA LEU A 71 -7.28 2.95 7.16
C LEU A 71 -6.93 4.02 8.20
N SER A 72 -5.67 4.48 8.26
CA SER A 72 -5.28 5.63 9.08
C SER A 72 -6.10 6.87 8.77
N GLN A 73 -6.17 7.26 7.48
CA GLN A 73 -6.95 8.43 7.05
C GLN A 73 -8.45 8.27 7.34
N TRP A 74 -9.00 7.07 7.11
CA TRP A 74 -10.39 6.78 7.41
C TRP A 74 -10.66 6.95 8.91
N ARG A 75 -9.82 6.39 9.79
CA ARG A 75 -9.95 6.51 11.25
C ARG A 75 -9.93 7.97 11.69
N GLU A 76 -9.01 8.76 11.17
CA GLU A 76 -8.94 10.20 11.46
C GLU A 76 -10.23 10.92 11.04
N SER A 77 -10.80 10.60 9.88
CA SER A 77 -12.07 11.16 9.42
C SER A 77 -13.27 10.79 10.31
N GLN A 78 -13.17 9.67 11.03
CA GLN A 78 -14.17 9.24 12.02
C GLN A 78 -13.92 9.84 13.42
N GLY A 79 -12.90 10.68 13.59
CA GLY A 79 -12.48 11.18 14.90
C GLY A 79 -11.79 10.13 15.79
N LEU A 80 -11.38 9.00 15.20
CA LEU A 80 -10.65 7.94 15.89
C LEU A 80 -9.13 8.19 15.79
N PRO A 81 -8.33 7.73 16.78
CA PRO A 81 -6.89 7.81 16.68
C PRO A 81 -6.39 6.92 15.52
N PRO A 82 -5.42 7.40 14.73
CA PRO A 82 -4.88 6.67 13.59
C PRO A 82 -4.12 5.41 14.02
N ASN A 83 -4.05 4.41 13.14
CA ASN A 83 -3.44 3.12 13.44
C ASN A 83 -1.89 3.18 13.54
N TRP A 84 -1.25 4.25 13.05
CA TRP A 84 0.21 4.41 13.12
C TRP A 84 0.74 4.54 14.56
N LYS A 85 -0.13 4.86 15.55
CA LYS A 85 0.23 4.86 16.98
C LYS A 85 0.54 3.48 17.57
N LEU A 86 0.34 2.39 16.81
CA LEU A 86 0.68 1.03 17.22
C LEU A 86 2.01 0.52 16.63
N LEU A 87 2.64 1.29 15.72
CA LEU A 87 3.90 0.91 15.06
C LEU A 87 5.15 1.48 15.73
N ASN A 88 5.00 2.36 16.73
CA ASN A 88 6.10 2.84 17.56
C ASN A 88 5.91 2.34 18.98
N HIS A 89 6.65 1.30 19.38
CA HIS A 89 7.32 1.12 20.69
C HIS A 89 7.88 -0.32 20.81
N SER A 90 9.16 -0.48 20.46
CA SER A 90 10.12 -1.35 21.15
C SER A 90 11.46 -0.64 21.15
#